data_AF-X1DVW1-F1
#
_entry.id   AF-X1DVW1-F1
#
_cell.length_a   1.000
_cell.length_b   1.000
_cell.length_c   1.000
_cell.angle_alpha   90.00
_cell.angle_beta   90.00
_cell.angle_gamma   90.00
#
_symmetry.space_group_name_H-M   'P 1'
#
loop_
_entity.id
_entity.type
_entity.pdbx_description
1 polymer ?
#
loop_
_entity_poly.entity_id
_entity_poly.type
_entity_poly.pdbx_seq_one_letter_code
_entity_poly.pdbx_strand_id
1 'polypeptide(L)' 'ALLVGVSQVYISQFETGGLIPSGSQTKKITEILGIDTETLNRELHQFYEARKKELKKRIEGGQDNAEISV' A
#
# COMPACT_ATOMS: atom_id res chain seq x y z
N ALA A 1 -2.92 19.73 0.28
CA ALA A 1 -1.59 20.16 -0.19
C ALA A 1 -1.20 19.35 -1.41
N LEU A 2 -0.88 20.00 -2.53
CA LEU A 2 -0.50 19.36 -3.80
C LEU A 2 1.02 19.06 -3.81
N LEU A 3 1.55 18.47 -2.74
CA LEU A 3 3.00 18.31 -2.54
C LEU A 3 3.65 17.44 -3.62
N VAL A 4 2.87 16.52 -4.22
CA VAL A 4 3.32 15.57 -5.25
C VAL A 4 2.67 15.84 -6.62
N GLY A 5 1.86 16.89 -6.77
CA GLY A 5 1.11 17.14 -8.01
C GLY A 5 -0.11 16.24 -8.22
N VAL A 6 -0.66 15.66 -7.15
CA VAL A 6 -1.78 14.69 -7.19
C VAL A 6 -2.88 15.05 -6.20
N SER A 7 -4.11 14.56 -6.44
CA SER A 7 -5.25 14.82 -5.57
C SER A 7 -5.10 14.11 -4.21
N GLN A 8 -5.81 14.60 -3.18
CA GLN A 8 -5.81 13.97 -1.85
C GLN A 8 -6.35 12.53 -1.89
N VAL A 9 -7.33 12.25 -2.76
CA VAL A 9 -7.86 10.89 -3.00
C VAL A 9 -6.75 9.96 -3.49
N TYR A 10 -5.88 10.46 -4.38
CA TYR A 10 -4.75 9.69 -4.90
C TYR A 10 -3.75 9.34 -3.79
N ILE A 11 -3.46 10.30 -2.90
CA ILE A 11 -2.58 10.09 -1.74
C ILE A 11 -3.19 9.05 -0.80
N SER A 12 -4.47 9.17 -0.47
CA SER A 12 -5.14 8.18 0.38
C SER A 12 -5.18 6.78 -0.25
N GLN A 13 -5.35 6.67 -1.57
CA GLN A 13 -5.27 5.37 -2.26
C GLN A 13 -3.85 4.80 -2.22
N PHE A 14 -2.82 5.64 -2.36
CA PHE A 14 -1.43 5.20 -2.20
C PHE A 14 -1.13 4.72 -0.77
N GLU A 15 -1.48 5.50 0.25
CA GLU A 15 -1.27 5.16 1.67
C GLU A 15 -2.00 3.88 2.09
N THR A 16 -3.15 3.61 1.48
CA THR A 16 -3.93 2.39 1.74
C THR A 16 -3.51 1.19 0.89
N GLY A 17 -2.59 1.40 -0.05
CA GLY A 17 -2.11 0.38 -0.99
C GLY A 17 -3.07 0.07 -2.15
N GLY A 18 -4.07 0.92 -2.38
CA GLY A 18 -4.99 0.80 -3.52
C GLY A 18 -4.41 1.30 -4.84
N LEU A 19 -3.24 1.94 -4.82
CA LEU A 19 -2.65 2.55 -6.01
C LEU A 19 -1.11 2.51 -5.99
N ILE A 20 -0.53 2.15 -7.14
CA ILE A 20 0.92 2.18 -7.38
C ILE A 20 1.27 3.52 -8.05
N PRO A 21 2.21 4.31 -7.49
CA PRO A 21 2.58 5.59 -8.07
C PRO A 21 3.31 5.40 -9.41
N SER A 22 3.04 6.29 -10.36
CA SER A 22 3.78 6.37 -11.62
C SER A 22 5.23 6.80 -11.41
N GLY A 23 6.12 6.52 -12.35
CA GLY A 23 7.56 6.82 -12.22
C GLY A 23 7.88 8.31 -11.94
N SER A 24 7.08 9.25 -12.44
CA SER A 24 7.25 10.68 -12.15
C SER A 24 6.84 11.06 -10.73
N GLN A 25 5.85 10.38 -10.15
CA GLN A 25 5.43 10.56 -8.76
C GLN A 25 6.41 9.87 -7.82
N THR A 26 6.86 8.67 -8.16
CA THR A 26 7.92 7.97 -7.42
C THR A 26 9.14 8.86 -7.27
N LYS A 27 9.59 9.52 -8.36
CA LYS A 27 10.70 10.50 -8.30
C LYS A 27 10.45 11.65 -7.34
N LYS A 28 9.25 12.24 -7.35
CA LYS A 28 8.91 13.33 -6.42
C LYS A 28 8.85 12.86 -4.97
N ILE A 29 8.33 11.67 -4.73
CA ILE A 29 8.26 11.07 -3.39
C ILE A 29 9.68 10.81 -2.88
N THR A 30 10.55 10.21 -3.69
CA THR A 30 11.97 9.98 -3.34
C THR A 30 12.71 11.28 -3.05
N GLU A 31 12.43 12.33 -3.81
CA GLU A 31 13.02 13.67 -3.61
C GLU A 31 12.57 14.30 -2.29
N ILE A 32 11.27 14.25 -1.98
CA ILE A 32 10.72 14.78 -0.72
C ILE A 32 11.27 14.02 0.50
N LEU A 33 11.36 12.70 0.39
CA LEU A 33 11.81 11.84 1.48
C LEU A 33 13.34 11.75 1.60
N GLY A 34 14.09 12.25 0.61
CA GLY A 34 15.55 12.16 0.58
C GLY A 34 16.08 10.72 0.49
N ILE A 35 15.30 9.82 -0.11
CA ILE A 35 15.67 8.40 -0.31
C ILE A 35 15.79 8.09 -1.80
N ASP A 36 16.44 6.99 -2.16
CA ASP A 36 16.48 6.52 -3.53
C ASP A 36 15.23 5.67 -3.89
N THR A 37 15.03 5.43 -5.18
CA THR A 37 13.88 4.67 -5.69
C THR A 37 13.91 3.19 -5.29
N GLU A 38 15.08 2.59 -5.13
CA GLU A 38 15.20 1.20 -4.71
C GLU A 38 14.74 1.05 -3.25
N THR A 39 15.18 1.96 -2.38
CA THR A 39 14.72 2.02 -0.98
C THR A 39 13.20 2.17 -0.91
N LEU A 40 12.62 3.12 -1.65
CA LEU A 40 11.16 3.30 -1.69
C LEU A 40 10.42 2.02 -2.17
N ASN A 41 10.90 1.40 -3.23
CA ASN A 41 10.30 0.18 -3.77
C ASN A 41 10.37 -0.99 -2.79
N ARG A 42 11.49 -1.13 -2.06
CA ARG A 42 11.66 -2.17 -1.04
C ARG A 42 10.67 -2.00 0.10
N GLU A 43 10.54 -0.79 0.64
CA GLU A 43 9.60 -0.48 1.71
C GLU A 43 8.14 -0.73 1.28
N LEU A 44 7.77 -0.28 0.08
CA LEU A 44 6.44 -0.54 -0.49
C LEU A 44 6.18 -2.04 -0.64
N HIS A 45 7.15 -2.80 -1.16
CA HIS A 45 7.00 -4.24 -1.32
C HIS A 45 6.75 -4.95 0.01
N GLN A 46 7.51 -4.60 1.06
CA GLN A 46 7.31 -5.16 2.40
C GLN A 46 5.92 -4.82 2.96
N PHE A 47 5.47 -3.58 2.80
CA PHE A 47 4.14 -3.15 3.21
C PHE A 47 3.03 -3.97 2.52
N TYR A 48 3.13 -4.15 1.20
CA TYR A 48 2.16 -4.92 0.43
C TYR A 48 2.11 -6.39 0.84
N GLU A 49 3.26 -7.04 1.02
CA GLU A 49 3.30 -8.45 1.47
C GLU A 49 2.75 -8.61 2.89
N ALA A 50 3.01 -7.65 3.79
CA ALA A 50 2.43 -7.65 5.14
C ALA A 50 0.90 -7.53 5.09
N ARG A 51 0.35 -6.58 4.31
CA ARG A 51 -1.11 -6.44 4.13
C ARG A 51 -1.74 -7.68 3.50
N LYS A 52 -1.08 -8.27 2.50
CA LYS A 52 -1.55 -9.49 1.85
C LYS A 52 -1.63 -10.65 2.83
N LYS A 53 -0.61 -10.82 3.68
CA LYS A 53 -0.59 -11.85 4.75
C LYS A 53 -1.70 -11.61 5.78
N GLU A 54 -1.91 -10.37 6.19
CA GLU A 54 -2.99 -10.01 7.11
C GLU A 54 -4.37 -10.28 6.52
N LEU A 55 -4.60 -9.87 5.26
CA LEU A 55 -5.84 -10.11 4.55
C LEU A 55 -6.12 -11.62 4.40
N LYS A 56 -5.09 -12.39 4.04
CA LYS A 56 -5.18 -13.85 3.97
C LYS A 56 -5.61 -14.46 5.30
N LYS A 57 -5.01 -14.05 6.42
CA LYS A 57 -5.41 -14.49 7.76
C LYS A 57 -6.86 -14.13 8.11
N ARG A 58 -7.34 -12.95 7.72
CA ARG A 58 -8.72 -12.52 7.97
C ARG A 58 -9.73 -13.33 7.16
N ILE A 59 -9.38 -13.69 5.92
CA ILE A 59 -10.20 -14.56 5.06
C ILE A 59 -10.21 -15.98 5.61
N GLU A 60 -9.04 -16.56 5.88
CA GLU A 60 -8.91 -17.93 6.41
C GLU A 60 -9.55 -18.08 7.80
N GLY A 61 -9.23 -17.18 8.75
CA GLY A 61 -9.83 -17.20 10.08
C GLY A 61 -11.31 -16.77 10.12
N GLY A 62 -11.82 -16.18 9.04
CA GLY A 62 -13.25 -15.91 8.86
C GLY A 62 -14.02 -17.12 8.33
N GLN A 63 -13.37 -18.02 7.59
CA GLN A 63 -13.98 -19.25 7.08
C GLN A 63 -14.18 -20.31 8.17
N ASP A 64 -13.30 -20.38 9.18
CA ASP A 64 -13.44 -21.33 10.31
C ASP A 64 -14.65 -21.04 11.22
N ASN A 65 -15.19 -19.81 11.20
CA ASN A 65 -16.40 -19.43 11.96
C ASN A 65 -17.70 -19.57 11.16
N ALA A 66 -17.64 -19.91 9.87
CA ALA A 66 -18.82 -20.06 9.01
C ALA A 66 -19.37 -21.50 8.95
N GLU A 67 -18.64 -22.49 9.50
CA GLU A 67 -19.06 -23.90 9.54
C GLU A 67 -19.61 -24.34 10.92
N ILE A 68 -20.33 -23.50 11.66
CA ILE A 68 -21.22 -24.00 12.73
C ILE A 68 -22.51 -23.18 12.77
N SER A 69 -23.45 -23.51 11.88
CA SER A 69 -24.90 -23.29 12.06
C SER A 69 -25.66 -24.03 10.95
N VAL A 70 -25.85 -25.33 11.14
CA VAL A 70 -26.95 -26.12 10.55
C VAL A 70 -27.57 -26.98 11.64
#